data_AF-U9SY30-F1
#
_entry.id   AF-U9SY30-F1
#
_cell.length_a   1.000
_cell.length_b   1.000
_cell.length_c   1.000
_cell.angle_alpha   90.00
_cell.angle_beta   90.00
_cell.angle_gamma   90.00
#
_symmetry.space_group_name_H-M   'P 1'
#
loop_
_entity.id
_entity.type
_entity.pdbx_description
1 polymer ?
#
loop_
_entity_poly.entity_id
_entity_poly.type
_entity_poly.pdbx_seq_one_letter_code
_entity_poly.pdbx_strand_id
1 'polypeptide(L)'
;PQDSPRPRGILFIVDRTIDMYAPFLHEFTYQAMANDLLPIENGHKYEYNYTGEDGTQATKEAILDESDKIWVEIRHKHMKDCIDKLMKDFNEFLTDNQGFAEKDKAVNLNDMKKMLATLPQFQNMKEKFSVHLNIAQECMSLFERERLAETATMEQNCATGHTADGAHPKTLVEDMVPLLDNPVVSSLNKTRMLMLYIMYKNGILEEDRRKLLAHARITLEENDALNNLTLFGIKLLRASKNIKKNKKYRQKPSDDIQYEISRYIPRLKLVIESHINGQIDHTAYPYTKDPTGDPDGSKGTQQGPVSLRSARAGWYKKGQAVENRVGRIIVFVAGGVTYSELRSAYEISENEKLKKDVVIGSTHIITPQQFVDDLKVLRTRGYAQPPVQPQFQQPQLQQPQLQSTPPQLPPRQGLPPKPDNAPNYYIQPQPQSQQQQQNRYYPGGPGGYGQQQSTPPLPPPQQGYSSAIKHKLKLHMAMEYHQINQINNMLIFKNHLRLVHHHQQVHQNLNLNFLKSLVNIKLILF
;
A
#
# COMPACT_ATOMS: atom_id res chain seq x y z
N PRO A 1 10.97 10.75 -34.06
CA PRO A 1 11.05 10.90 -32.58
C PRO A 1 12.49 11.24 -32.19
N GLN A 2 12.72 12.44 -31.64
CA GLN A 2 14.03 12.85 -31.17
C GLN A 2 14.56 11.86 -30.13
N ASP A 3 15.86 11.55 -30.18
CA ASP A 3 16.56 10.69 -29.24
C ASP A 3 16.40 11.24 -27.81
N SER A 4 15.39 10.70 -27.10
CA SER A 4 15.22 10.99 -25.69
C SER A 4 16.42 10.37 -24.95
N PRO A 5 17.11 11.13 -24.08
CA PRO A 5 18.20 10.58 -23.26
C PRO A 5 17.69 9.54 -22.25
N ARG A 6 16.37 9.40 -22.11
CA ARG A 6 15.76 8.44 -21.20
C ARG A 6 15.87 7.04 -21.76
N PRO A 7 16.32 6.07 -20.93
CA PRO A 7 16.26 4.68 -21.32
C PRO A 7 14.85 4.23 -21.69
N ARG A 8 14.79 3.17 -22.49
CA ARG A 8 13.53 2.55 -22.92
C ARG A 8 12.69 2.15 -21.71
N GLY A 9 11.49 2.70 -21.63
CA GLY A 9 10.49 2.32 -20.64
C GLY A 9 9.76 1.04 -21.02
N ILE A 10 9.08 0.45 -20.04
CA ILE A 10 8.34 -0.80 -20.18
C ILE A 10 6.92 -0.56 -19.70
N LEU A 11 5.94 -1.04 -20.47
CA LEU A 11 4.52 -0.99 -20.12
C LEU A 11 4.01 -2.40 -19.86
N PHE A 12 3.61 -2.67 -18.63
CA PHE A 12 2.85 -3.85 -18.25
C PHE A 12 1.36 -3.57 -18.45
N ILE A 13 0.68 -4.47 -19.15
CA ILE A 13 -0.78 -4.50 -19.25
C ILE A 13 -1.23 -5.81 -18.62
N VAL A 14 -1.99 -5.73 -17.53
CA VAL A 14 -2.48 -6.88 -16.78
C VAL A 14 -3.96 -6.68 -16.48
N ASP A 15 -4.70 -7.76 -16.25
CA ASP A 15 -6.07 -7.69 -15.76
C ASP A 15 -6.13 -8.09 -14.28
N ARG A 16 -7.31 -7.93 -13.67
CA ARG A 16 -7.54 -8.23 -12.26
C ARG A 16 -7.21 -9.67 -11.87
N THR A 17 -7.20 -10.62 -12.81
CA THR A 17 -6.86 -12.03 -12.54
C THR A 17 -5.40 -12.25 -12.16
N ILE A 18 -4.53 -11.24 -12.33
CA ILE A 18 -3.15 -11.27 -11.84
C ILE A 18 -3.06 -11.51 -10.33
N ASP A 19 -4.02 -10.96 -9.57
CA ASP A 19 -4.12 -11.13 -8.13
C ASP A 19 -5.57 -10.98 -7.67
N MET A 20 -6.20 -12.10 -7.32
CA MET A 20 -7.53 -12.12 -6.73
C MET A 20 -7.50 -12.23 -5.19
N TYR A 21 -6.34 -12.24 -4.54
CA TYR A 21 -6.25 -12.22 -3.08
C TYR A 21 -6.19 -10.80 -2.54
N ALA A 22 -5.35 -9.94 -3.14
CA ALA A 22 -5.15 -8.56 -2.69
C ALA A 22 -6.45 -7.76 -2.48
N PRO A 23 -7.48 -7.86 -3.35
CA PRO A 23 -8.73 -7.11 -3.17
C PRO A 23 -9.56 -7.49 -1.94
N PHE A 24 -9.34 -8.66 -1.33
CA PHE A 24 -10.13 -9.12 -0.18
C PHE A 24 -9.39 -9.02 1.15
N LEU A 25 -8.08 -8.78 1.13
CA LEU A 25 -7.26 -8.77 2.33
C LEU A 25 -7.46 -7.48 3.13
N HIS A 26 -7.56 -7.61 4.44
CA HIS A 26 -7.36 -6.46 5.32
C HIS A 26 -5.90 -6.04 5.27
N GLU A 27 -5.68 -4.78 4.92
CA GLU A 27 -4.35 -4.17 4.84
C GLU A 27 -4.19 -3.20 6.01
N PHE A 28 -3.08 -3.31 6.74
CA PHE A 28 -2.82 -2.51 7.94
C PHE A 28 -1.84 -1.36 7.71
N THR A 29 -1.59 -0.99 6.45
CA THR A 29 -0.91 0.27 6.13
C THR A 29 -1.91 1.42 6.11
N TYR A 30 -1.51 2.58 6.63
CA TYR A 30 -2.41 3.68 6.99
C TYR A 30 -3.48 4.01 5.93
N GLN A 31 -3.09 4.32 4.69
CA GLN A 31 -4.05 4.67 3.64
C GLN A 31 -4.97 3.50 3.27
N ALA A 32 -4.44 2.29 3.17
CA ALA A 32 -5.22 1.11 2.81
C ALA A 32 -6.23 0.76 3.90
N MET A 33 -5.80 0.79 5.17
CA MET A 33 -6.64 0.53 6.34
C MET A 33 -7.75 1.57 6.46
N ALA A 34 -7.41 2.86 6.34
CA ALA A 34 -8.38 3.94 6.44
C ALA A 34 -9.45 3.85 5.35
N ASN A 35 -9.07 3.53 4.11
CA ASN A 35 -10.02 3.39 3.00
C ASN A 35 -10.84 2.09 3.03
N ASP A 36 -10.38 1.06 3.74
CA ASP A 36 -11.14 -0.17 3.95
C ASP A 36 -12.17 0.00 5.08
N LEU A 37 -11.78 0.65 6.17
CA LEU A 37 -12.55 0.67 7.41
C LEU A 37 -13.42 1.92 7.60
N LEU A 38 -13.04 3.06 7.02
CA LEU A 38 -13.72 4.35 7.23
C LEU A 38 -14.47 4.77 5.97
N PRO A 39 -15.54 5.59 6.11
CA PRO A 39 -16.30 6.11 4.97
C PRO A 39 -15.55 7.25 4.28
N ILE A 40 -14.41 6.95 3.66
CA ILE A 40 -13.63 7.90 2.87
C ILE A 40 -14.21 7.95 1.44
N GLU A 41 -14.79 9.08 1.08
CA GLU A 41 -15.36 9.30 -0.23
C GLU A 41 -14.25 9.46 -1.29
N ASN A 42 -14.38 8.70 -2.38
CA ASN A 42 -13.46 8.73 -3.53
C ASN A 42 -11.98 8.59 -3.16
N GLY A 43 -11.67 7.98 -2.02
CA GLY A 43 -10.32 7.76 -1.56
C GLY A 43 -9.60 8.95 -0.93
N HIS A 44 -10.23 10.12 -0.87
CA HIS A 44 -9.56 11.35 -0.44
C HIS A 44 -10.41 12.28 0.44
N LYS A 45 -11.74 12.20 0.44
CA LYS A 45 -12.59 13.08 1.24
C LYS A 45 -13.09 12.34 2.49
N TYR A 46 -12.86 12.90 3.67
CA TYR A 46 -13.23 12.29 4.94
C TYR A 46 -13.84 13.30 5.90
N GLU A 47 -14.99 12.96 6.47
CA GLU A 47 -15.64 13.74 7.51
C GLU A 47 -15.24 13.22 8.90
N TYR A 48 -14.79 14.11 9.77
CA TYR A 48 -14.30 13.75 11.10
C TYR A 48 -14.83 14.68 12.19
N ASN A 49 -14.92 14.14 13.40
CA ASN A 49 -15.32 14.90 14.58
C ASN A 49 -14.16 15.78 15.06
N TYR A 50 -14.38 17.08 15.04
CA TYR A 50 -13.48 18.11 15.54
C TYR A 50 -13.99 18.66 16.87
N THR A 51 -13.08 18.88 17.82
CA THR A 51 -13.40 19.51 19.11
C THR A 51 -12.79 20.91 19.16
N GLY A 52 -13.66 21.92 19.24
CA GLY A 52 -13.31 23.32 19.38
C GLY A 52 -12.73 23.67 20.76
N GLU A 53 -12.25 24.91 20.91
CA GLU A 53 -11.62 25.42 22.14
C GLU A 53 -12.60 25.49 23.33
N ASP A 54 -13.88 25.70 23.05
CA ASP A 54 -14.98 25.72 24.00
C ASP A 54 -15.56 24.32 24.30
N GLY A 55 -14.94 23.26 23.76
CA GLY A 55 -15.43 21.89 23.86
C GLY A 55 -16.62 21.58 22.93
N THR A 56 -17.02 22.52 22.05
CA THR A 56 -18.04 22.23 21.04
C THR A 56 -17.53 21.16 20.08
N GLN A 57 -18.40 20.19 19.81
CA GLN A 57 -18.14 19.20 18.76
C GLN A 57 -18.73 19.70 17.45
N ALA A 58 -17.92 19.67 16.41
CA ALA A 58 -18.32 19.99 15.05
C ALA A 58 -17.80 18.92 14.10
N THR A 59 -18.51 18.67 13.01
CA THR A 59 -17.99 17.84 11.92
C THR A 59 -17.22 18.73 10.96
N LYS A 60 -16.00 18.31 10.59
CA LYS A 60 -15.19 18.96 9.57
C LYS A 60 -14.89 17.99 8.44
N GLU A 61 -14.74 18.53 7.25
CA GLU A 61 -14.30 17.80 6.06
C GLU A 61 -12.79 17.97 5.86
N ALA A 62 -12.10 16.87 5.58
CA ALA A 62 -10.68 16.86 5.26
C ALA A 62 -10.45 16.26 3.86
N ILE A 63 -9.49 16.85 3.13
CA ILE A 63 -8.99 16.33 1.85
C ILE A 63 -7.61 15.70 2.09
N LEU A 64 -7.51 14.41 1.80
CA LEU A 64 -6.32 13.57 1.95
C LEU A 64 -5.60 13.48 0.60
N ASP A 65 -4.70 14.43 0.35
CA ASP A 65 -3.95 14.52 -0.92
C ASP A 65 -2.46 14.81 -0.71
N GLU A 66 -1.73 15.01 -1.81
CA GLU A 66 -0.30 15.28 -1.80
C GLU A 66 0.09 16.64 -1.17
N SER A 67 -0.88 17.53 -0.91
CA SER A 67 -0.64 18.81 -0.22
C SER A 67 -0.50 18.64 1.30
N ASP A 68 -0.99 17.52 1.85
CA ASP A 68 -0.80 17.15 3.23
C ASP A 68 0.50 16.35 3.42
N LYS A 69 1.52 17.01 3.97
CA LYS A 69 2.82 16.40 4.26
C LYS A 69 2.72 15.23 5.23
N ILE A 70 1.82 15.30 6.22
CA ILE A 70 1.67 14.21 7.19
C ILE A 70 1.12 12.99 6.46
N TRP A 71 0.07 13.16 5.65
CA TRP A 71 -0.48 12.11 4.80
C TRP A 71 0.58 11.45 3.93
N VAL A 72 1.34 12.22 3.15
CA VAL A 72 2.38 11.69 2.25
C VAL A 72 3.43 10.88 3.01
N GLU A 73 3.80 11.33 4.21
CA GLU A 73 4.83 10.67 5.00
C GLU A 73 4.33 9.36 5.65
N ILE A 74 3.07 9.30 6.08
CA ILE A 74 2.55 8.16 6.85
C ILE A 74 1.70 7.17 6.04
N ARG A 75 1.18 7.54 4.86
CA ARG A 75 0.18 6.76 4.09
C ARG A 75 0.56 5.32 3.80
N HIS A 76 1.85 5.04 3.65
CA HIS A 76 2.38 3.72 3.33
C HIS A 76 2.99 2.99 4.54
N LYS A 77 3.01 3.63 5.71
CA LYS A 77 3.50 3.01 6.95
C LYS A 77 2.45 2.06 7.51
N HIS A 78 2.90 0.99 8.16
CA HIS A 78 2.02 0.15 8.98
C HIS A 78 1.37 0.99 10.09
N MET A 79 0.13 0.70 10.48
CA MET A 79 -0.64 1.51 11.43
C MET A 79 0.10 1.69 12.76
N LYS A 80 0.78 0.65 13.25
CA LYS A 80 1.68 0.73 14.40
C LYS A 80 2.76 1.81 14.22
N ASP A 81 3.52 1.75 13.13
CA ASP A 81 4.61 2.70 12.86
C ASP A 81 4.08 4.11 12.57
N CYS A 82 2.89 4.22 12.00
CA CYS A 82 2.18 5.48 11.82
C CYS A 82 1.86 6.13 13.17
N ILE A 83 1.28 5.37 14.11
CA ILE A 83 0.97 5.85 15.47
C ILE A 83 2.25 6.23 16.21
N ASP A 84 3.29 5.38 16.17
CA ASP A 84 4.60 5.65 16.76
C ASP A 84 5.20 6.97 16.24
N LYS A 85 5.11 7.20 14.92
CA LYS A 85 5.57 8.44 14.29
C LYS A 85 4.72 9.65 14.64
N LEU A 86 3.39 9.55 14.58
CA LEU A 86 2.50 10.65 14.97
C LEU A 86 2.77 11.09 16.42
N MET A 87 2.95 10.13 17.34
CA MET A 87 3.33 10.42 18.73
C MET A 87 4.68 11.11 18.83
N LYS A 88 5.68 10.64 18.07
CA LYS A 88 7.01 11.25 18.04
C LYS A 88 6.94 12.69 17.53
N ASP A 89 6.39 12.92 16.35
CA ASP A 89 6.34 14.23 15.70
C ASP A 89 5.55 15.25 16.54
N PHE A 90 4.48 14.80 17.21
CA PHE A 90 3.70 15.66 18.12
C PHE A 90 4.47 16.03 19.39
N ASN A 91 5.19 15.09 20.01
CA ASN A 91 5.98 15.37 21.20
C ASN A 91 7.20 16.25 20.88
N GLU A 92 7.82 16.08 19.71
CA GLU A 92 8.86 16.98 19.18
C GLU A 92 8.30 18.39 19.01
N PHE A 93 7.11 18.51 18.40
CA PHE A 93 6.41 19.78 18.26
C PHE A 93 6.12 20.47 19.61
N LEU A 94 5.69 19.74 20.64
CA LEU A 94 5.47 20.30 21.97
C LEU A 94 6.78 20.81 22.60
N THR A 95 7.89 20.11 22.35
CA THR A 95 9.21 20.46 22.90
C THR A 95 9.78 21.72 22.23
N ASP A 96 9.57 21.87 20.93
CA ASP A 96 10.10 22.98 20.14
C ASP A 96 9.37 24.30 20.37
N ASN A 97 8.13 24.26 20.87
CA ASN A 97 7.31 25.46 21.10
C ASN A 97 7.26 25.81 22.60
N GLN A 98 7.92 26.92 22.97
CA GLN A 98 8.04 27.39 24.35
C GLN A 98 6.66 27.54 25.02
N GLY A 99 6.43 26.78 26.10
CA GLY A 99 5.17 26.78 26.86
C GLY A 99 4.77 25.42 27.44
N PHE A 100 5.37 24.32 26.97
CA PHE A 100 5.11 22.96 27.44
C PHE A 100 6.32 22.38 28.17
N ALA A 101 6.10 21.74 29.32
CA ALA A 101 7.17 21.12 30.10
C ALA A 101 7.37 19.65 29.69
N GLU A 102 8.49 19.01 30.06
CA GLU A 102 8.71 17.57 29.84
C GLU A 102 7.60 16.67 30.44
N LYS A 103 6.80 17.21 31.37
CA LYS A 103 5.66 16.54 32.02
C LYS A 103 4.43 16.46 31.12
N ASP A 104 4.40 17.21 30.01
CA ASP A 104 3.30 17.31 29.06
C ASP A 104 3.53 16.41 27.83
N LYS A 105 4.22 15.27 27.99
CA LYS A 105 4.37 14.31 26.88
C LYS A 105 3.09 13.48 26.72
N ALA A 106 2.56 13.44 25.51
CA ALA A 106 1.45 12.55 25.21
C ALA A 106 1.95 11.10 25.14
N VAL A 107 1.29 10.21 25.88
CA VAL A 107 1.65 8.78 25.97
C VAL A 107 0.75 7.89 25.11
N ASN A 108 -0.36 8.41 24.60
CA ASN A 108 -1.28 7.71 23.70
C ASN A 108 -2.08 8.70 22.83
N LEU A 109 -2.80 8.19 21.84
CA LEU A 109 -3.61 8.99 20.90
C LEU A 109 -4.69 9.85 21.58
N ASN A 110 -5.30 9.39 22.67
CA ASN A 110 -6.33 10.15 23.38
C ASN A 110 -5.73 11.38 24.07
N ASP A 111 -4.56 11.23 24.66
CA ASP A 111 -3.86 12.33 25.32
C ASP A 111 -3.40 13.37 24.29
N MET A 112 -2.89 12.92 23.14
CA MET A 112 -2.59 13.82 22.02
C MET A 112 -3.81 14.63 21.59
N LYS A 113 -4.96 13.98 21.41
CA LYS A 113 -6.21 14.64 21.00
C LYS A 113 -6.67 15.70 22.02
N LYS A 114 -6.56 15.41 23.32
CA LYS A 114 -6.90 16.37 24.39
C LYS A 114 -5.93 17.55 24.44
N MET A 115 -4.63 17.29 24.35
CA MET A 115 -3.60 18.34 24.34
C MET A 115 -3.70 19.24 23.12
N LEU A 116 -4.08 18.65 21.98
CA LEU A 116 -4.29 19.40 20.75
C LEU A 116 -5.50 20.34 20.85
N ALA A 117 -6.50 20.02 21.67
CA ALA A 117 -7.58 20.94 21.99
C ALA A 117 -7.08 22.19 22.77
N THR A 118 -6.04 22.05 23.62
CA THR A 118 -5.48 23.13 24.45
C THR A 118 -4.47 24.03 23.72
N LEU A 119 -4.23 23.82 22.42
CA LEU A 119 -3.25 24.54 21.60
C LEU A 119 -3.92 25.56 20.63
N PRO A 120 -4.40 26.72 21.11
CA PRO A 120 -5.12 27.69 20.27
C PRO A 120 -4.21 28.43 19.26
N GLN A 121 -2.92 28.56 19.57
CA GLN A 121 -1.98 29.36 18.77
C GLN A 121 -1.47 28.66 17.50
N PHE A 122 -1.79 27.37 17.30
CA PHE A 122 -1.28 26.56 16.18
C PHE A 122 -2.39 25.91 15.34
N GLN A 123 -3.41 26.69 14.94
CA GLN A 123 -4.61 26.18 14.27
C GLN A 123 -4.32 25.32 13.03
N ASN A 124 -3.46 25.76 12.10
CA ASN A 124 -3.17 24.99 10.89
C ASN A 124 -2.54 23.61 11.20
N MET A 125 -1.68 23.53 12.22
CA MET A 125 -1.05 22.28 12.62
C MET A 125 -2.03 21.39 13.40
N LYS A 126 -2.82 22.02 14.28
CA LYS A 126 -3.93 21.40 15.01
C LYS A 126 -4.90 20.72 14.05
N GLU A 127 -5.29 21.38 12.97
CA GLU A 127 -6.20 20.83 11.97
C GLU A 127 -5.61 19.57 11.30
N LYS A 128 -4.36 19.63 10.82
CA LYS A 128 -3.72 18.47 10.15
C LYS A 128 -3.52 17.27 11.07
N PHE A 129 -3.01 17.48 12.28
CA PHE A 129 -2.87 16.39 13.26
C PHE A 129 -4.23 15.86 13.72
N SER A 130 -5.26 16.71 13.86
CA SER A 130 -6.62 16.26 14.25
C SER A 130 -7.16 15.21 13.30
N VAL A 131 -7.02 15.43 11.99
CA VAL A 131 -7.52 14.50 10.97
C VAL A 131 -6.85 13.14 11.14
N HIS A 132 -5.51 13.11 11.19
CA HIS A 132 -4.79 11.84 11.23
C HIS A 132 -4.95 11.09 12.55
N LEU A 133 -5.05 11.80 13.67
CA LEU A 133 -5.34 11.21 14.97
C LEU A 133 -6.74 10.60 15.02
N ASN A 134 -7.76 11.28 14.46
CA ASN A 134 -9.11 10.73 14.36
C ASN A 134 -9.12 9.46 13.50
N ILE A 135 -8.53 9.50 12.30
CA ILE A 135 -8.44 8.33 11.42
C ILE A 135 -7.77 7.15 12.13
N ALA A 136 -6.60 7.37 12.76
CA ALA A 136 -5.88 6.30 13.47
C ALA A 136 -6.71 5.73 14.62
N GLN A 137 -7.36 6.59 15.40
CA GLN A 137 -8.20 6.17 16.52
C GLN A 137 -9.42 5.38 16.07
N GLU A 138 -10.14 5.83 15.05
CA GLU A 138 -11.31 5.13 14.51
C GLU A 138 -10.92 3.79 13.88
N CYS A 139 -9.83 3.75 13.12
CA CYS A 139 -9.29 2.51 12.56
C CYS A 139 -8.97 1.49 13.66
N MET A 140 -8.31 1.91 14.75
CA MET A 140 -7.98 1.01 15.85
C MET A 140 -9.22 0.58 16.65
N SER A 141 -10.22 1.45 16.79
CA SER A 141 -11.50 1.08 17.41
C SER A 141 -12.22 0.01 16.59
N LEU A 142 -12.24 0.13 15.26
CA LEU A 142 -12.81 -0.87 14.36
C LEU A 142 -11.99 -2.17 14.35
N PHE A 143 -10.66 -2.05 14.41
CA PHE A 143 -9.75 -3.19 14.51
C PHE A 143 -10.06 -4.08 15.70
N GLU A 144 -10.25 -3.49 16.87
CA GLU A 144 -10.61 -4.20 18.11
C GLU A 144 -12.05 -4.71 18.07
N ARG A 145 -13.00 -3.85 17.68
CA ARG A 145 -14.43 -4.16 17.68
C ARG A 145 -14.72 -5.34 16.77
N GLU A 146 -14.24 -5.32 15.53
CA GLU A 146 -14.56 -6.34 14.53
C GLU A 146 -13.61 -7.54 14.54
N ARG A 147 -12.76 -7.65 15.57
CA ARG A 147 -11.80 -8.77 15.73
C ARG A 147 -10.93 -8.95 14.47
N LEU A 148 -10.37 -7.83 14.00
CA LEU A 148 -9.59 -7.82 12.77
C LEU A 148 -8.24 -8.52 12.92
N ALA A 149 -7.70 -8.63 14.14
CA ALA A 149 -6.47 -9.40 14.39
C ALA A 149 -6.65 -10.89 14.05
N GLU A 150 -7.72 -11.51 14.54
CA GLU A 150 -8.04 -12.92 14.28
C GLU A 150 -8.48 -13.13 12.84
N THR A 151 -9.31 -12.23 12.31
CA THR A 151 -9.74 -12.22 10.91
C THR A 151 -8.53 -12.17 9.98
N ALA A 152 -7.64 -11.19 10.14
CA ALA A 152 -6.45 -11.07 9.33
C ALA A 152 -5.50 -12.25 9.47
N THR A 153 -5.37 -12.85 10.65
CA THR A 153 -4.55 -14.06 10.82
C THR A 153 -5.05 -15.18 9.91
N MET A 154 -6.36 -15.43 9.86
CA MET A 154 -6.98 -16.38 8.94
C MET A 154 -6.73 -15.99 7.48
N GLU A 155 -6.92 -14.73 7.14
CA GLU A 155 -6.77 -14.22 5.78
C GLU A 155 -5.32 -14.39 5.27
N GLN A 156 -4.34 -14.00 6.07
CA GLN A 156 -2.92 -14.14 5.78
C GLN A 156 -2.53 -15.61 5.64
N ASN A 157 -3.06 -16.50 6.48
CA ASN A 157 -2.85 -17.94 6.36
C ASN A 157 -3.39 -18.48 5.03
N CYS A 158 -4.54 -17.99 4.57
CA CYS A 158 -5.12 -18.37 3.27
C CYS A 158 -4.31 -17.81 2.09
N ALA A 159 -3.94 -16.53 2.14
CA ALA A 159 -3.31 -15.84 1.01
C ALA A 159 -1.83 -16.24 0.81
N THR A 160 -1.09 -16.43 1.91
CA THR A 160 0.31 -16.90 1.86
C THR A 160 0.40 -18.42 1.75
N GLY A 161 -0.58 -19.13 2.31
CA GLY A 161 -0.60 -20.59 2.39
C GLY A 161 0.30 -21.18 3.47
N HIS A 162 0.77 -20.34 4.40
CA HIS A 162 1.51 -20.70 5.60
C HIS A 162 1.12 -19.84 6.80
N THR A 163 1.32 -20.37 8.01
CA THR A 163 1.18 -19.64 9.27
C THR A 163 2.39 -18.71 9.50
N ALA A 164 2.36 -17.91 10.57
CA ALA A 164 3.42 -16.95 10.86
C ALA A 164 4.78 -17.63 11.12
N ASP A 165 4.76 -18.83 11.68
CA ASP A 165 5.93 -19.72 11.87
C ASP A 165 6.35 -20.48 10.60
N GLY A 166 5.72 -20.21 9.45
CA GLY A 166 6.02 -20.86 8.17
C GLY A 166 5.41 -22.26 8.02
N ALA A 167 4.65 -22.75 9.01
CA ALA A 167 4.01 -24.05 8.93
C ALA A 167 2.78 -24.05 8.00
N HIS A 168 2.27 -25.23 7.68
CA HIS A 168 1.04 -25.34 6.91
C HIS A 168 -0.19 -25.04 7.80
N PRO A 169 -1.14 -24.19 7.35
CA PRO A 169 -2.34 -23.87 8.14
C PRO A 169 -3.28 -25.07 8.20
N LYS A 170 -3.30 -25.76 9.34
CA LYS A 170 -4.11 -26.97 9.55
C LYS A 170 -5.48 -26.66 10.14
N THR A 171 -5.56 -25.63 10.98
CA THR A 171 -6.72 -25.28 11.81
C THR A 171 -7.67 -24.26 11.18
N LEU A 172 -7.55 -24.00 9.87
CA LEU A 172 -8.26 -22.89 9.22
C LEU A 172 -9.78 -22.94 9.39
N VAL A 173 -10.38 -24.13 9.45
CA VAL A 173 -11.85 -24.24 9.62
C VAL A 173 -12.21 -24.04 11.08
N GLU A 174 -11.44 -24.64 12.00
CA GLU A 174 -11.59 -24.48 13.44
C GLU A 174 -11.45 -23.01 13.88
N ASP A 175 -10.54 -22.27 13.27
CA ASP A 175 -10.29 -20.85 13.55
C ASP A 175 -11.35 -19.94 12.89
N MET A 176 -11.80 -20.31 11.68
CA MET A 176 -12.74 -19.50 10.89
C MET A 176 -14.19 -19.59 11.40
N VAL A 177 -14.68 -20.77 11.75
CA VAL A 177 -16.09 -20.97 12.12
C VAL A 177 -16.54 -20.07 13.29
N PRO A 178 -15.77 -19.92 14.39
CA PRO A 178 -16.12 -18.99 15.47
C PRO A 178 -16.24 -17.53 15.02
N LEU A 179 -15.42 -17.11 14.05
CA LEU A 179 -15.49 -15.76 13.48
C LEU A 179 -16.72 -15.59 12.57
N LEU A 180 -17.09 -16.62 11.81
CA LEU A 180 -18.31 -16.61 10.98
C LEU A 180 -19.59 -16.53 11.80
N ASP A 181 -19.64 -17.19 12.96
CA ASP A 181 -20.83 -17.17 13.84
C ASP A 181 -20.88 -15.93 14.74
N ASN A 182 -19.77 -15.21 14.90
CA ASN A 182 -19.71 -14.02 15.75
C ASN A 182 -20.55 -12.86 15.17
N PRO A 183 -21.53 -12.31 15.91
CA PRO A 183 -22.37 -11.22 15.41
C PRO A 183 -21.66 -9.88 15.30
N VAL A 184 -20.51 -9.69 15.95
CA VAL A 184 -19.75 -8.44 15.89
C VAL A 184 -18.90 -8.35 14.61
N VAL A 185 -18.55 -9.49 14.01
CA VAL A 185 -17.86 -9.53 12.72
C VAL A 185 -18.87 -9.19 11.62
N SER A 186 -18.56 -8.19 10.80
CA SER A 186 -19.44 -7.73 9.73
C SER A 186 -19.67 -8.81 8.65
N SER A 187 -20.82 -8.72 7.97
CA SER A 187 -21.15 -9.64 6.87
C SER A 187 -20.13 -9.56 5.71
N LEU A 188 -19.60 -8.37 5.45
CA LEU A 188 -18.51 -8.16 4.50
C LEU A 188 -17.27 -8.97 4.88
N ASN A 189 -16.81 -8.88 6.14
CA ASN A 189 -15.60 -9.58 6.59
C ASN A 189 -15.77 -11.10 6.53
N LYS A 190 -16.96 -11.60 6.88
CA LYS A 190 -17.32 -13.02 6.71
C LYS A 190 -17.26 -13.44 5.23
N THR A 191 -17.79 -12.61 4.34
CA THR A 191 -17.76 -12.86 2.89
C THR A 191 -16.32 -12.90 2.38
N ARG A 192 -15.49 -11.93 2.74
CA ARG A 192 -14.05 -11.86 2.39
C ARG A 192 -13.30 -13.11 2.84
N MET A 193 -13.47 -13.51 4.10
CA MET A 193 -12.86 -14.72 4.66
C MET A 193 -13.24 -15.98 3.88
N LEU A 194 -14.52 -16.12 3.54
CA LEU A 194 -15.01 -17.27 2.76
C LEU A 194 -14.43 -17.29 1.34
N MET A 195 -14.36 -16.13 0.67
CA MET A 195 -13.73 -16.01 -0.65
C MET A 195 -12.27 -16.44 -0.60
N LEU A 196 -11.50 -15.92 0.37
CA LEU A 196 -10.09 -16.27 0.58
C LEU A 196 -9.91 -17.77 0.88
N TYR A 197 -10.77 -18.33 1.73
CA TYR A 197 -10.75 -19.76 2.06
C TYR A 197 -11.00 -20.65 0.83
N ILE A 198 -12.01 -20.32 0.03
CA ILE A 198 -12.36 -21.08 -1.19
C ILE A 198 -11.22 -21.01 -2.21
N MET A 199 -10.64 -19.83 -2.42
CA MET A 199 -9.48 -19.65 -3.28
C MET A 199 -8.28 -20.47 -2.78
N TYR A 200 -7.96 -20.40 -1.48
CA TYR A 200 -6.88 -21.17 -0.87
C TYR A 200 -7.05 -22.69 -1.05
N LYS A 201 -8.27 -23.20 -0.89
CA LYS A 201 -8.59 -24.63 -1.08
C LYS A 201 -8.68 -25.04 -2.55
N ASN A 202 -8.70 -24.07 -3.47
CA ASN A 202 -8.99 -24.27 -4.89
C ASN A 202 -10.33 -25.01 -5.10
N GLY A 203 -11.35 -24.49 -4.43
CA GLY A 203 -12.69 -25.05 -4.34
C GLY A 203 -12.89 -25.97 -3.13
N ILE A 204 -14.13 -26.05 -2.65
CA ILE A 204 -14.55 -26.84 -1.49
C ILE A 204 -15.67 -27.82 -1.86
N LEU A 205 -16.03 -28.73 -0.95
CA LEU A 205 -17.17 -29.62 -1.18
C LEU A 205 -18.46 -28.81 -1.06
N GLU A 206 -19.49 -29.20 -1.81
CA GLU A 206 -20.78 -28.50 -1.82
C GLU A 206 -21.45 -28.50 -0.44
N GLU A 207 -21.40 -29.62 0.28
CA GLU A 207 -21.90 -29.70 1.66
C GLU A 207 -21.16 -28.74 2.61
N ASP A 208 -19.83 -28.65 2.48
CA ASP A 208 -19.02 -27.75 3.31
C ASP A 208 -19.36 -26.30 2.97
N ARG A 209 -19.50 -25.96 1.69
CA ARG A 209 -19.93 -24.63 1.24
C ARG A 209 -21.28 -24.26 1.86
N ARG A 210 -22.28 -25.14 1.74
CA ARG A 210 -23.61 -24.91 2.29
C ARG A 210 -23.58 -24.66 3.80
N LYS A 211 -22.82 -25.45 4.56
CA LYS A 211 -22.66 -25.27 6.01
C LYS A 211 -21.98 -23.94 6.35
N LEU A 212 -20.88 -23.61 5.67
CA LEU A 212 -20.13 -22.38 5.92
C LEU A 212 -20.96 -21.13 5.62
N LEU A 213 -21.71 -21.11 4.51
CA LEU A 213 -22.61 -20.00 4.19
C LEU A 213 -23.75 -19.86 5.22
N ALA A 214 -24.29 -20.99 5.69
CA ALA A 214 -25.33 -20.98 6.73
C ALA A 214 -24.79 -20.43 8.07
N HIS A 215 -23.61 -20.86 8.51
CA HIS A 215 -22.96 -20.34 9.72
C HIS A 215 -22.69 -18.84 9.64
N ALA A 216 -22.21 -18.39 8.48
CA ALA A 216 -21.89 -16.99 8.25
C ALA A 216 -23.14 -16.11 7.98
N ARG A 217 -24.32 -16.71 7.84
CA ARG A 217 -25.59 -16.04 7.52
C ARG A 217 -25.50 -15.18 6.24
N ILE A 218 -24.81 -15.71 5.24
CA ILE A 218 -24.57 -15.04 3.97
C ILE A 218 -25.89 -14.78 3.24
N THR A 219 -26.08 -13.54 2.81
CA THR A 219 -27.24 -13.09 2.02
C THR A 219 -27.20 -13.64 0.60
N LEU A 220 -28.32 -13.55 -0.11
CA LEU A 220 -28.38 -13.99 -1.52
C LEU A 220 -27.39 -13.21 -2.40
N GLU A 221 -27.30 -11.90 -2.20
CA GLU A 221 -26.40 -11.02 -2.96
C GLU A 221 -24.92 -11.36 -2.72
N GLU A 222 -24.52 -11.57 -1.47
CA GLU A 222 -23.16 -12.00 -1.13
C GLU A 222 -22.83 -13.40 -1.67
N ASN A 223 -23.82 -14.30 -1.70
CA ASN A 223 -23.68 -15.59 -2.35
C ASN A 223 -23.51 -15.44 -3.88
N ASP A 224 -24.14 -14.44 -4.51
CA ASP A 224 -23.91 -14.10 -5.91
C ASP A 224 -22.50 -13.55 -6.14
N ALA A 225 -21.98 -12.72 -5.23
CA ALA A 225 -20.59 -12.28 -5.27
C ALA A 225 -19.60 -13.47 -5.24
N LEU A 226 -19.83 -14.43 -4.34
CA LEU A 226 -19.08 -15.68 -4.30
C LEU A 226 -19.18 -16.47 -5.62
N ASN A 227 -20.38 -16.58 -6.19
CA ASN A 227 -20.61 -17.27 -7.47
C ASN A 227 -19.85 -16.60 -8.63
N ASN A 228 -19.74 -15.28 -8.60
CA ASN A 228 -19.12 -14.49 -9.66
C ASN A 228 -17.58 -14.56 -9.67
N LEU A 229 -16.94 -15.10 -8.62
CA LEU A 229 -15.52 -15.46 -8.67
C LEU A 229 -15.19 -16.44 -9.82
N THR A 230 -16.16 -17.25 -10.25
CA THR A 230 -15.99 -18.15 -11.40
C THR A 230 -15.67 -17.43 -12.70
N LEU A 231 -16.09 -16.17 -12.84
CA LEU A 231 -15.81 -15.34 -14.02
C LEU A 231 -14.33 -14.93 -14.09
N PHE A 232 -13.61 -15.00 -12.97
CA PHE A 232 -12.16 -14.77 -12.88
C PHE A 232 -11.37 -16.10 -12.86
N GLY A 233 -11.99 -17.21 -13.27
CA GLY A 233 -11.34 -18.53 -13.32
C GLY A 233 -11.16 -19.20 -11.95
N ILE A 234 -11.78 -18.67 -10.89
CA ILE A 234 -11.71 -19.27 -9.55
C ILE A 234 -12.70 -20.43 -9.45
N LYS A 235 -12.20 -21.58 -9.00
CA LYS A 235 -13.01 -22.77 -8.76
C LYS A 235 -13.67 -22.71 -7.38
N LEU A 236 -15.00 -22.76 -7.33
CA LEU A 236 -15.76 -22.75 -6.08
C LEU A 236 -15.97 -24.13 -5.48
N LEU A 237 -16.31 -25.09 -6.33
CA LEU A 237 -16.65 -26.46 -5.94
C LEU A 237 -15.62 -27.44 -6.46
N ARG A 238 -15.36 -28.52 -5.72
CA ARG A 238 -14.52 -29.64 -6.16
C ARG A 238 -15.24 -30.97 -5.93
N ALA A 239 -15.00 -31.92 -6.83
CA ALA A 239 -15.60 -33.25 -6.78
C ALA A 239 -14.90 -34.21 -5.78
N SER A 240 -13.66 -33.94 -5.39
CA SER A 240 -12.86 -34.83 -4.55
C SER A 240 -12.08 -34.08 -3.48
N LYS A 241 -11.84 -34.76 -2.35
CA LYS A 241 -10.99 -34.28 -1.26
C LYS A 241 -9.50 -34.18 -1.64
N ASN A 242 -9.08 -34.86 -2.72
CA ASN A 242 -7.69 -34.87 -3.18
C ASN A 242 -7.30 -33.53 -3.82
N ILE A 243 -6.57 -32.70 -3.06
CA ILE A 243 -6.01 -31.42 -3.52
C ILE A 243 -4.77 -31.72 -4.38
N LYS A 244 -4.84 -31.55 -5.70
CA LYS A 244 -3.62 -31.26 -6.47
C LYS A 244 -3.18 -29.85 -6.08
N LYS A 245 -2.16 -29.75 -5.21
CA LYS A 245 -1.63 -28.46 -4.73
C LYS A 245 -1.07 -27.70 -5.94
N ASN A 246 -1.76 -26.66 -6.39
CA ASN A 246 -1.18 -25.75 -7.37
C ASN A 246 -0.14 -24.88 -6.65
N LYS A 247 1.12 -25.31 -6.69
CA LYS A 247 2.24 -24.62 -6.02
C LYS A 247 2.64 -23.32 -6.73
N LYS A 248 2.16 -23.09 -7.95
CA LYS A 248 2.69 -22.06 -8.86
C LYS A 248 2.51 -20.63 -8.35
N TYR A 249 1.61 -20.42 -7.38
CA TYR A 249 1.26 -19.12 -6.85
C TYR A 249 1.34 -19.04 -5.32
N ARG A 250 2.12 -19.87 -4.62
CA ARG A 250 2.33 -19.68 -3.17
C ARG A 250 3.55 -18.80 -2.90
N GLN A 251 3.43 -17.85 -1.98
CA GLN A 251 4.58 -17.07 -1.52
C GLN A 251 5.44 -17.95 -0.64
N LYS A 252 6.75 -17.75 -0.72
CA LYS A 252 7.67 -18.43 0.19
C LYS A 252 7.59 -17.74 1.56
N PRO A 253 7.65 -18.48 2.67
CA PRO A 253 7.84 -17.88 3.98
C PRO A 253 9.07 -16.97 3.96
N SER A 254 8.94 -15.78 4.54
CA SER A 254 10.05 -14.89 4.83
C SER A 254 10.57 -15.19 6.23
N ASP A 255 11.89 -15.18 6.42
CA ASP A 255 12.49 -15.24 7.75
C ASP A 255 12.43 -13.86 8.46
N ASP A 256 12.12 -12.80 7.72
CA ASP A 256 12.02 -11.41 8.19
C ASP A 256 10.55 -10.97 8.19
N ILE A 257 9.76 -11.53 9.12
CA ILE A 257 8.36 -11.14 9.33
C ILE A 257 8.34 -10.05 10.40
N GLN A 258 8.16 -8.80 9.97
CA GLN A 258 7.96 -7.67 10.88
C GLN A 258 6.57 -7.70 11.52
N TYR A 259 5.55 -8.07 10.74
CA TYR A 259 4.14 -8.05 11.15
C TYR A 259 3.45 -9.35 10.79
N GLU A 260 2.97 -10.09 11.80
CA GLU A 260 2.30 -11.38 11.59
C GLU A 260 1.03 -11.24 10.75
N ILE A 261 0.27 -10.15 10.90
CA ILE A 261 -0.99 -9.91 10.16
C ILE A 261 -0.77 -9.19 8.81
N SER A 262 0.48 -9.02 8.35
CA SER A 262 0.80 -8.32 7.09
C SER A 262 1.93 -9.01 6.33
N ARG A 263 1.76 -10.31 6.04
CA ARG A 263 2.78 -11.14 5.38
C ARG A 263 2.62 -11.21 3.86
N TYR A 264 1.39 -11.05 3.37
CA TYR A 264 1.08 -11.16 1.96
C TYR A 264 1.70 -10.02 1.16
N ILE A 265 2.41 -10.37 0.10
CA ILE A 265 2.97 -9.42 -0.87
C ILE A 265 2.09 -9.42 -2.14
N PRO A 266 1.54 -8.29 -2.60
CA PRO A 266 0.77 -8.25 -3.83
C PRO A 266 1.53 -8.87 -5.01
N ARG A 267 0.85 -9.71 -5.82
CA ARG A 267 1.51 -10.42 -6.93
C ARG A 267 2.15 -9.48 -7.91
N LEU A 268 1.53 -8.33 -8.12
CA LEU A 268 2.03 -7.30 -8.99
C LEU A 268 3.45 -6.87 -8.60
N LYS A 269 3.72 -6.69 -7.30
CA LYS A 269 5.06 -6.39 -6.79
C LYS A 269 6.07 -7.48 -7.19
N LEU A 270 5.72 -8.74 -6.93
CA LEU A 270 6.58 -9.89 -7.25
C LEU A 270 6.87 -10.01 -8.75
N VAL A 271 5.89 -9.70 -9.61
CA VAL A 271 6.05 -9.70 -11.07
C VAL A 271 7.00 -8.59 -11.51
N ILE A 272 6.84 -7.38 -10.98
CA ILE A 272 7.71 -6.25 -11.32
C ILE A 272 9.14 -6.50 -10.81
N GLU A 273 9.32 -7.00 -9.58
CA GLU A 273 10.63 -7.36 -9.05
C GLU A 273 11.29 -8.50 -9.86
N SER A 274 10.51 -9.51 -10.26
CA SER A 274 11.01 -10.58 -11.13
C SER A 274 11.47 -10.03 -12.47
N HIS A 275 10.76 -9.04 -13.03
CA HIS A 275 11.18 -8.36 -14.24
C HIS A 275 12.48 -7.57 -14.05
N ILE A 276 12.57 -6.76 -13.00
CA ILE A 276 13.77 -5.98 -12.66
C ILE A 276 14.99 -6.90 -12.50
N ASN A 277 14.79 -8.08 -11.91
CA ASN A 277 15.83 -9.09 -11.70
C ASN A 277 16.12 -9.98 -12.92
N GLY A 278 15.44 -9.79 -14.05
CA GLY A 278 15.60 -10.61 -15.26
C GLY A 278 15.11 -12.06 -15.13
N GLN A 279 14.19 -12.32 -14.20
CA GLN A 279 13.63 -13.63 -13.85
C GLN A 279 12.14 -13.80 -14.23
N ILE A 280 11.57 -12.84 -14.96
CA ILE A 280 10.17 -12.90 -15.37
C ILE A 280 9.92 -14.06 -16.35
N ASP A 281 8.77 -14.73 -16.19
CA ASP A 281 8.31 -15.76 -17.13
C ASP A 281 7.80 -15.10 -18.42
N HIS A 282 8.63 -15.11 -19.47
CA HIS A 282 8.28 -14.56 -20.78
C HIS A 282 7.18 -15.34 -21.51
N THR A 283 6.80 -16.53 -21.04
CA THR A 283 5.62 -17.25 -21.54
C THR A 283 4.34 -16.63 -20.99
N ALA A 284 4.35 -16.24 -19.72
CA ALA A 284 3.22 -15.60 -19.05
C ALA A 284 3.13 -14.10 -19.36
N TYR A 285 4.29 -13.45 -19.53
CA TYR A 285 4.42 -12.02 -19.82
C TYR A 285 5.26 -11.81 -21.09
N PRO A 286 4.70 -12.12 -22.28
CA PRO A 286 5.42 -11.95 -23.53
C PRO A 286 5.58 -10.48 -23.91
N TYR A 287 6.67 -10.16 -24.61
CA TYR A 287 6.84 -8.84 -25.20
C TYR A 287 6.07 -8.72 -26.51
N THR A 288 5.49 -7.55 -26.77
CA THR A 288 4.87 -7.22 -28.07
C THR A 288 5.88 -6.78 -29.11
N LYS A 289 7.08 -6.35 -28.68
CA LYS A 289 8.20 -5.90 -29.52
C LYS A 289 9.50 -6.39 -28.91
N ASP A 290 10.51 -6.62 -29.74
CA ASP A 290 11.82 -7.06 -29.27
C ASP A 290 12.35 -6.10 -28.16
N PRO A 291 12.71 -6.61 -26.97
CA PRO A 291 13.23 -5.80 -25.87
C PRO A 291 14.59 -5.17 -26.16
N THR A 292 15.38 -5.70 -27.10
CA THR A 292 16.71 -5.16 -27.49
C THR A 292 16.62 -3.90 -28.35
N GLY A 293 15.45 -3.62 -28.93
CA GLY A 293 15.20 -2.39 -29.68
C GLY A 293 15.62 -2.44 -31.15
N ASP A 294 15.87 -3.62 -31.72
CA ASP A 294 16.10 -3.73 -33.16
C ASP A 294 14.76 -3.49 -33.90
N PRO A 295 14.61 -2.41 -34.68
CA PRO A 295 13.32 -1.99 -35.25
C PRO A 295 12.93 -2.83 -36.48
N ASP A 296 13.88 -3.57 -37.03
CA ASP A 296 13.73 -4.39 -38.21
C ASP A 296 14.30 -5.75 -37.82
N GLY A 297 13.55 -6.83 -38.05
CA GLY A 297 14.08 -8.19 -37.89
C GLY A 297 15.21 -8.37 -38.89
N SER A 298 16.41 -7.96 -38.51
CA SER A 298 17.59 -7.99 -39.35
C SER A 298 17.87 -9.45 -39.65
N LYS A 299 17.65 -9.80 -40.93
CA LYS A 299 17.91 -11.09 -41.53
C LYS A 299 19.35 -11.51 -41.22
N GLY A 300 19.53 -12.25 -40.14
CA GLY A 300 20.73 -13.03 -39.86
C GLY A 300 20.79 -14.20 -40.83
N THR A 301 21.62 -14.03 -41.84
CA THR A 301 21.98 -14.95 -42.91
C THR A 301 22.24 -16.40 -42.49
N GLN A 302 21.80 -17.30 -43.39
CA GLN A 302 22.18 -18.71 -43.62
C GLN A 302 21.37 -19.82 -42.93
N GLN A 303 20.55 -20.44 -43.79
CA GLN A 303 19.86 -21.71 -43.62
C GLN A 303 20.87 -22.85 -43.41
N GLY A 304 20.74 -23.54 -42.28
CA GLY A 304 21.06 -24.96 -42.13
C GLY A 304 19.84 -25.67 -41.54
N PRO A 305 19.57 -26.94 -41.86
CA PRO A 305 18.32 -27.59 -41.49
C PRO A 305 18.24 -27.74 -39.96
N VAL A 306 17.34 -26.99 -39.32
CA VAL A 306 17.14 -27.06 -37.87
C VAL A 306 16.26 -28.27 -37.54
N SER A 307 16.89 -29.26 -36.91
CA SER A 307 16.22 -30.42 -36.32
C SER A 307 15.16 -30.00 -35.29
N LEU A 308 13.94 -30.53 -35.42
CA LEU A 308 12.76 -30.27 -34.58
C LEU A 308 12.88 -30.73 -33.11
N ARG A 309 14.08 -31.07 -32.62
CA ARG A 309 14.31 -31.61 -31.27
C ARG A 309 15.02 -30.68 -30.29
N SER A 310 15.32 -29.43 -30.65
CA SER A 310 15.94 -28.47 -29.73
C SER A 310 15.19 -27.13 -29.65
N ALA A 311 13.99 -27.14 -29.07
CA ALA A 311 13.27 -25.93 -28.66
C ALA A 311 13.85 -25.33 -27.36
N ARG A 312 15.17 -25.05 -27.33
CA ARG A 312 15.75 -24.15 -26.33
C ARG A 312 16.07 -22.82 -27.00
N ALA A 313 15.35 -21.78 -26.60
CA ALA A 313 15.59 -20.41 -27.00
C ALA A 313 17.03 -20.00 -26.62
N GLY A 314 17.94 -20.02 -27.60
CA GLY A 314 19.35 -19.67 -27.43
C GLY A 314 19.66 -18.18 -27.64
N TRP A 315 18.74 -17.27 -27.32
CA TRP A 315 18.88 -15.84 -27.66
C TRP A 315 19.34 -14.93 -26.52
N TYR A 316 19.69 -15.47 -25.34
CA TYR A 316 20.36 -14.70 -24.29
C TYR A 316 21.88 -14.89 -24.39
N LYS A 317 22.56 -14.01 -25.15
CA LYS A 317 24.02 -13.84 -25.00
C LYS A 317 24.29 -13.24 -23.63
N LYS A 318 24.79 -14.09 -22.73
CA LYS A 318 25.37 -13.72 -21.45
C LYS A 318 26.70 -13.02 -21.72
N GLY A 319 26.72 -11.69 -21.78
CA GLY A 319 27.99 -10.98 -22.02
C GLY A 319 27.85 -9.59 -22.63
N GLN A 320 27.05 -8.73 -22.03
CA GLN A 320 27.34 -7.30 -21.93
C GLN A 320 26.41 -6.78 -20.82
N ALA A 321 27.01 -6.32 -19.72
CA ALA A 321 26.28 -5.51 -18.77
C ALA A 321 25.86 -4.25 -19.53
N VAL A 322 24.66 -4.27 -20.10
CA VAL A 322 23.95 -3.04 -20.43
C VAL A 322 23.80 -2.36 -19.10
N GLU A 323 24.68 -1.38 -18.88
CA GLU A 323 24.62 -0.48 -17.76
C GLU A 323 23.17 -0.11 -17.51
N ASN A 324 22.75 -0.30 -16.28
CA ASN A 324 21.41 -0.55 -15.76
C ASN A 324 20.40 0.60 -16.00
N ARG A 325 20.23 1.01 -17.25
CA ARG A 325 19.30 2.00 -17.72
C ARG A 325 18.01 1.29 -18.12
N VAL A 326 17.35 0.61 -17.19
CA VAL A 326 15.92 0.28 -17.39
C VAL A 326 15.18 1.60 -17.24
N GLY A 327 14.39 1.97 -18.24
CA GLY A 327 13.54 3.16 -18.18
C GLY A 327 12.42 3.02 -17.16
N ARG A 328 11.54 4.01 -17.15
CA ARG A 328 10.33 4.00 -16.32
C ARG A 328 9.52 2.71 -16.58
N ILE A 329 9.05 2.08 -15.52
CA ILE A 329 8.12 0.95 -15.58
C ILE A 329 6.73 1.53 -15.39
N ILE A 330 5.87 1.39 -16.39
CA ILE A 330 4.47 1.78 -16.34
C ILE A 330 3.65 0.51 -16.21
N VAL A 331 2.66 0.51 -15.33
CA VAL A 331 1.79 -0.63 -15.08
C VAL A 331 0.35 -0.16 -15.23
N PHE A 332 -0.41 -0.85 -16.07
CA PHE A 332 -1.85 -0.65 -16.19
C PHE A 332 -2.59 -1.93 -15.79
N VAL A 333 -3.46 -1.81 -14.78
CA VAL A 333 -4.32 -2.90 -14.30
C VAL A 333 -5.75 -2.67 -14.80
N ALA A 334 -6.26 -3.55 -15.66
CA ALA A 334 -7.65 -3.53 -16.09
C ALA A 334 -8.55 -4.19 -15.02
N GLY A 335 -9.55 -3.46 -14.53
CA GLY A 335 -10.52 -3.97 -13.55
C GLY A 335 -10.20 -3.62 -12.09
N GLY A 336 -9.46 -2.53 -11.85
CA GLY A 336 -9.25 -2.00 -10.50
C GLY A 336 -7.85 -2.31 -9.95
N VAL A 337 -7.30 -1.39 -9.14
CA VAL A 337 -6.02 -1.56 -8.39
C VAL A 337 -6.24 -1.32 -6.91
N THR A 338 -5.66 -2.16 -6.04
CA THR A 338 -5.80 -2.00 -4.59
C THR A 338 -4.81 -0.96 -4.03
N TYR A 339 -5.09 -0.43 -2.84
CA TYR A 339 -4.13 0.45 -2.15
C TYR A 339 -2.79 -0.24 -1.83
N SER A 340 -2.78 -1.57 -1.60
CA SER A 340 -1.52 -2.31 -1.38
C SER A 340 -0.71 -2.49 -2.66
N GLU A 341 -1.36 -2.61 -3.82
CA GLU A 341 -0.69 -2.58 -5.12
C GLU A 341 -0.15 -1.20 -5.46
N LEU A 342 -0.89 -0.13 -5.12
CA LEU A 342 -0.40 1.24 -5.22
C LEU A 342 0.85 1.44 -4.35
N ARG A 343 0.79 1.03 -3.07
CA ARG A 343 1.94 1.06 -2.15
C ARG A 343 3.16 0.33 -2.72
N SER A 344 2.94 -0.82 -3.36
CA SER A 344 4.02 -1.61 -3.95
C SER A 344 4.82 -0.84 -5.01
N ALA A 345 4.18 0.06 -5.77
CA ALA A 345 4.88 0.91 -6.75
C ALA A 345 5.83 1.91 -6.05
N TYR A 346 5.41 2.50 -4.93
CA TYR A 346 6.25 3.37 -4.10
C TYR A 346 7.41 2.59 -3.48
N GLU A 347 7.13 1.45 -2.86
CA GLU A 347 8.16 0.60 -2.24
C GLU A 347 9.26 0.19 -3.23
N ILE A 348 8.90 -0.13 -4.48
CA ILE A 348 9.89 -0.44 -5.53
C ILE A 348 10.67 0.82 -5.93
N SER A 349 9.99 1.97 -6.03
CA SER A 349 10.60 3.22 -6.49
C SER A 349 11.54 3.85 -5.48
N GLU A 350 11.21 3.74 -4.19
CA GLU A 350 12.02 4.22 -3.07
C GLU A 350 13.19 3.29 -2.75
N ASN A 351 13.17 2.05 -3.26
CA ASN A 351 14.25 1.12 -3.06
C ASN A 351 15.48 1.53 -3.88
N GLU A 352 16.43 2.21 -3.22
CA GLU A 352 17.68 2.69 -3.81
C GLU A 352 18.52 1.59 -4.49
N LYS A 353 18.34 0.32 -4.08
CA LYS A 353 19.04 -0.80 -4.71
C LYS A 353 18.48 -1.11 -6.10
N LEU A 354 17.18 -0.86 -6.32
CA LEU A 354 16.49 -1.12 -7.58
C LEU A 354 16.67 0.03 -8.58
N LYS A 355 16.74 1.29 -8.10
CA LYS A 355 16.89 2.52 -8.92
C LYS A 355 15.89 2.58 -10.08
N LYS A 356 14.64 2.18 -9.85
CA LYS A 356 13.57 2.19 -10.87
C LYS A 356 12.49 3.19 -10.47
N ASP A 357 11.85 3.77 -11.48
CA ASP A 357 10.67 4.62 -11.31
C ASP A 357 9.46 3.83 -11.82
N VAL A 358 8.55 3.47 -10.91
CA VAL A 358 7.34 2.69 -11.20
C VAL A 358 6.11 3.59 -11.11
N VAL A 359 5.39 3.70 -12.23
CA VAL A 359 4.11 4.39 -12.31
C VAL A 359 3.01 3.36 -12.52
N ILE A 360 2.02 3.36 -11.64
CA ILE A 360 0.89 2.45 -11.69
C ILE A 360 -0.40 3.22 -11.98
N GLY A 361 -1.23 2.65 -12.85
CA GLY A 361 -2.55 3.15 -13.21
C GLY A 361 -3.54 2.00 -13.39
N SER A 362 -4.82 2.34 -13.40
CA SER A 362 -5.92 1.38 -13.50
C SER A 362 -7.18 2.08 -14.02
N THR A 363 -8.23 1.32 -14.27
CA THR A 363 -9.58 1.85 -14.52
C THR A 363 -10.14 2.62 -13.33
N HIS A 364 -9.83 2.19 -12.11
CA HIS A 364 -10.21 2.83 -10.83
C HIS A 364 -9.39 2.21 -9.69
N ILE A 365 -9.45 2.81 -8.50
CA ILE A 365 -8.91 2.25 -7.26
C ILE A 365 -10.03 1.48 -6.56
N ILE A 366 -9.72 0.31 -6.01
CA ILE A 366 -10.70 -0.56 -5.36
C ILE A 366 -10.47 -0.64 -3.85
N THR A 367 -11.56 -0.52 -3.09
CA THR A 367 -11.65 -0.99 -1.70
C THR A 367 -12.24 -2.41 -1.67
N PRO A 368 -12.01 -3.19 -0.60
CA PRO A 368 -12.60 -4.52 -0.47
C PRO A 368 -14.13 -4.51 -0.52
N GLN A 369 -14.77 -3.51 0.11
CA GLN A 369 -16.22 -3.34 0.05
C GLN A 369 -16.69 -3.11 -1.40
N GLN A 370 -16.08 -2.16 -2.11
CA GLN A 370 -16.43 -1.87 -3.52
C GLN A 370 -16.25 -3.10 -4.41
N PHE A 371 -15.15 -3.84 -4.24
CA PHE A 371 -14.88 -5.02 -5.04
C PHE A 371 -15.89 -6.15 -4.79
N VAL A 372 -16.28 -6.37 -3.53
CA VAL A 372 -17.34 -7.33 -3.20
C VAL A 372 -18.68 -6.86 -3.77
N ASP A 373 -19.01 -5.57 -3.69
CA ASP A 373 -20.27 -5.04 -4.23
C ASP A 373 -20.34 -5.14 -5.75
N ASP A 374 -19.25 -4.87 -6.46
CA ASP A 374 -19.17 -5.09 -7.91
C ASP A 374 -19.37 -6.55 -8.26
N LEU A 375 -18.81 -7.47 -7.46
CA LEU A 375 -19.01 -8.90 -7.62
C LEU A 375 -20.48 -9.30 -7.40
N LYS A 376 -21.25 -8.66 -6.51
CA LYS A 376 -22.68 -8.98 -6.31
C LYS A 376 -23.49 -8.78 -7.59
N VAL A 377 -23.10 -7.80 -8.41
CA VAL A 377 -23.90 -7.34 -9.56
C VAL A 377 -23.31 -7.69 -10.93
N LEU A 378 -22.19 -8.41 -10.98
CA LEU A 378 -21.43 -8.63 -12.21
C LEU A 378 -22.21 -9.33 -13.35
N ARG A 379 -23.20 -10.16 -13.01
CA ARG A 379 -24.05 -10.86 -13.99
C ARG A 379 -25.38 -10.14 -14.28
N THR A 380 -25.85 -9.31 -13.35
CA THR A 380 -27.15 -8.63 -13.42
C THR A 380 -27.03 -7.23 -14.01
N ARG A 381 -25.89 -6.55 -13.80
CA ARG A 381 -25.50 -5.36 -14.55
C ARG A 381 -24.80 -5.78 -15.84
N GLY A 382 -25.57 -6.04 -16.90
CA GLY A 382 -24.99 -6.01 -18.25
C GLY A 382 -24.28 -4.67 -18.46
N TYR A 383 -22.99 -4.70 -18.87
CA TYR A 383 -22.12 -3.53 -19.12
C TYR A 383 -22.56 -2.25 -18.39
N ALA A 384 -22.43 -2.21 -17.05
CA ALA A 384 -22.65 -0.97 -16.33
C ALA A 384 -21.72 0.10 -16.92
N GLN A 385 -22.31 1.21 -17.34
CA GLN A 385 -21.58 2.45 -17.62
C GLN A 385 -20.63 2.71 -16.43
N PRO A 386 -19.36 3.06 -16.69
CA PRO A 386 -18.46 3.40 -15.60
C PRO A 386 -19.11 4.48 -14.71
N PRO A 387 -18.85 4.46 -13.40
CA PRO A 387 -19.30 5.54 -12.52
C PRO A 387 -18.91 6.87 -13.16
N VAL A 388 -19.87 7.81 -13.20
CA VAL A 388 -19.67 9.13 -13.80
C VAL A 388 -18.46 9.76 -13.12
N GLN A 389 -17.32 9.75 -13.80
CA GLN A 389 -16.16 10.50 -13.35
C GLN A 389 -16.57 11.98 -13.33
N PRO A 390 -16.26 12.75 -12.27
CA PRO A 390 -16.32 14.20 -12.38
C PRO A 390 -15.46 14.59 -13.58
N GLN A 391 -16.09 15.19 -14.59
CA GLN A 391 -15.40 15.64 -15.78
C GLN A 391 -14.30 16.59 -15.36
N PHE A 392 -13.04 16.15 -15.42
CA PHE A 392 -11.92 17.06 -15.51
C PHE A 392 -12.12 17.85 -16.80
N GLN A 393 -12.68 19.05 -16.69
CA GLN A 393 -12.59 20.04 -17.75
C GLN A 393 -11.10 20.33 -17.92
N GLN A 394 -10.48 19.70 -18.91
CA GLN A 394 -9.19 20.17 -19.38
C GLN A 394 -9.35 21.65 -19.71
N PRO A 395 -8.48 22.54 -19.22
CA PRO A 395 -8.41 23.89 -19.79
C PRO A 395 -8.15 23.70 -21.28
N GLN A 396 -9.14 24.05 -22.11
CA GLN A 396 -8.96 24.03 -23.55
C GLN A 396 -7.84 25.02 -23.86
N LEU A 397 -6.64 24.51 -24.11
CA LEU A 397 -5.61 25.27 -24.81
C LEU A 397 -6.18 25.54 -26.21
N GLN A 398 -6.76 26.73 -26.38
CA GLN A 398 -7.15 27.23 -27.69
C GLN A 398 -5.90 27.26 -28.56
N GLN A 399 -5.75 26.28 -29.45
CA GLN A 399 -4.79 26.36 -30.53
C GLN A 399 -5.26 27.47 -31.48
N PRO A 400 -4.44 28.49 -31.77
CA PRO A 400 -4.78 29.47 -32.79
C PRO A 400 -4.94 28.75 -34.12
N GLN A 401 -6.16 28.75 -34.68
CA GLN A 401 -6.38 28.30 -36.04
C GLN A 401 -5.60 29.18 -36.99
N LEU A 402 -4.63 28.60 -37.71
CA LEU A 402 -3.98 29.23 -38.85
C LEU A 402 -5.03 29.42 -39.95
N GLN A 403 -5.64 30.60 -40.00
CA GLN A 403 -6.47 31.04 -41.11
C GLN A 403 -5.58 31.17 -42.35
N SER A 404 -5.91 30.38 -43.38
CA SER A 404 -5.29 30.45 -44.70
C SER A 404 -6.00 31.50 -45.54
N THR A 405 -5.57 32.75 -45.40
CA THR A 405 -5.85 33.81 -46.39
C THR A 405 -4.68 34.79 -46.40
N PRO A 406 -4.06 35.09 -47.56
CA PRO A 406 -3.00 36.08 -47.62
C PRO A 406 -3.57 37.49 -47.42
N PRO A 407 -2.99 38.33 -46.55
CA PRO A 407 -3.41 39.73 -46.44
C PRO A 407 -3.02 40.51 -47.69
N GLN A 408 -3.97 41.25 -48.27
CA GLN A 408 -3.71 42.21 -49.33
C GLN A 408 -2.94 43.42 -48.77
N LEU A 409 -1.91 43.85 -49.49
CA LEU A 409 -1.10 45.02 -49.15
C LEU A 409 -1.89 46.34 -49.38
N PRO A 410 -1.80 47.32 -48.46
CA PRO A 410 -2.38 48.63 -48.69
C PRO A 410 -1.56 49.47 -49.69
N PRO A 411 -2.17 50.44 -50.41
CA PRO A 411 -1.47 51.25 -51.40
C PRO A 411 -0.43 52.18 -50.78
N ARG A 412 0.74 52.25 -51.41
CA ARG A 412 1.84 53.18 -51.07
C ARG A 412 1.39 54.64 -51.23
N GLN A 413 1.46 55.42 -50.14
CA GLN A 413 1.64 56.86 -50.20
C GLN A 413 3.09 57.22 -49.82
N GLY A 414 3.68 58.13 -50.57
CA GLY A 414 5.12 58.38 -50.64
C GLY A 414 5.74 59.02 -49.39
N LEU A 415 7.03 58.75 -49.20
CA LEU A 415 7.91 59.46 -48.27
C LEU A 415 8.87 60.37 -49.06
N PRO A 416 9.06 61.63 -48.67
CA PRO A 416 10.21 62.44 -49.09
C PRO A 416 11.41 62.25 -48.11
N PRO A 417 12.63 62.62 -48.54
CA PRO A 417 13.86 61.94 -48.14
C PRO A 417 14.62 62.63 -47.00
N LYS A 418 15.51 61.88 -46.33
CA LYS A 418 16.69 62.46 -45.67
C LYS A 418 17.94 61.58 -45.85
N PRO A 419 19.14 62.18 -45.84
CA PRO A 419 20.34 61.65 -46.48
C PRO A 419 21.44 61.18 -45.53
N ASP A 420 22.32 60.35 -46.10
CA ASP A 420 23.76 60.20 -45.93
C ASP A 420 24.42 60.34 -44.54
N ASN A 421 24.87 59.21 -44.00
CA ASN A 421 26.32 58.94 -43.82
C ASN A 421 26.59 57.47 -43.44
N ALA A 422 27.59 56.90 -44.10
CA ALA A 422 28.02 55.48 -44.14
C ALA A 422 28.93 55.08 -42.93
N PRO A 423 29.63 53.92 -42.87
CA PRO A 423 29.59 52.70 -43.70
C PRO A 423 29.59 51.33 -42.95
N ASN A 424 29.38 50.28 -43.76
CA ASN A 424 29.55 48.82 -43.60
C ASN A 424 30.81 48.31 -42.85
N TYR A 425 30.73 47.12 -42.24
CA TYR A 425 31.40 45.89 -42.75
C TYR A 425 30.95 44.62 -41.99
N TYR A 426 30.60 43.58 -42.76
CA TYR A 426 30.57 42.16 -42.35
C TYR A 426 31.98 41.64 -42.04
N ILE A 427 32.12 40.59 -41.20
CA ILE A 427 32.90 39.36 -41.47
C ILE A 427 32.82 38.38 -40.26
N GLN A 428 32.67 37.08 -40.59
CA GLN A 428 32.73 35.89 -39.73
C GLN A 428 34.10 35.70 -39.03
N PRO A 429 34.18 34.81 -38.03
CA PRO A 429 35.39 34.00 -37.88
C PRO A 429 35.14 32.48 -37.75
N GLN A 430 36.00 31.73 -38.45
CA GLN A 430 36.36 30.33 -38.18
C GLN A 430 37.91 30.24 -38.04
N PRO A 431 38.49 29.11 -37.58
CA PRO A 431 39.49 29.07 -36.49
C PRO A 431 40.95 28.80 -36.92
N GLN A 432 41.94 29.04 -36.03
CA GLN A 432 43.11 28.16 -35.77
C GLN A 432 44.19 28.71 -34.79
N SER A 433 44.58 27.85 -33.82
CA SER A 433 45.93 27.43 -33.35
C SER A 433 47.07 28.35 -32.81
N GLN A 434 47.70 27.84 -31.73
CA GLN A 434 49.13 27.81 -31.28
C GLN A 434 49.61 28.56 -30.00
N GLN A 435 50.02 27.72 -29.02
CA GLN A 435 51.22 27.69 -28.12
C GLN A 435 51.87 28.96 -27.52
N GLN A 436 52.24 28.85 -26.21
CA GLN A 436 53.61 29.12 -25.71
C GLN A 436 53.91 28.45 -24.34
N GLN A 437 55.18 28.06 -24.17
CA GLN A 437 55.81 27.37 -23.02
C GLN A 437 56.52 28.36 -22.07
N GLN A 438 56.81 27.94 -20.83
CA GLN A 438 58.15 28.11 -20.21
C GLN A 438 58.38 27.15 -19.02
N ASN A 439 59.65 27.03 -18.61
CA ASN A 439 60.37 25.83 -18.17
C ASN A 439 61.30 26.18 -16.98
N ARG A 440 61.58 25.25 -16.02
CA ARG A 440 62.94 24.90 -15.47
C ARG A 440 63.00 24.25 -14.06
N TYR A 441 63.82 23.18 -14.02
CA TYR A 441 64.91 22.78 -13.08
C TYR A 441 64.69 21.97 -11.76
N TYR A 442 65.53 20.91 -11.65
CA TYR A 442 65.90 20.02 -10.52
C TYR A 442 67.18 20.53 -9.79
N PRO A 443 67.49 20.11 -8.53
CA PRO A 443 68.25 18.85 -8.21
C PRO A 443 67.75 18.16 -6.90
N GLY A 444 67.87 16.84 -6.64
CA GLY A 444 69.08 16.03 -6.38
C GLY A 444 69.22 15.72 -4.87
N GLY A 445 69.12 14.44 -4.43
CA GLY A 445 69.19 13.96 -3.03
C GLY A 445 70.60 14.02 -2.37
N PRO A 446 70.86 13.46 -1.15
CA PRO A 446 70.58 12.05 -0.79
C PRO A 446 70.31 11.68 0.71
N GLY A 447 69.78 10.47 0.95
CA GLY A 447 70.20 9.53 2.01
C GLY A 447 69.72 9.73 3.47
N GLY A 448 69.08 8.69 4.05
CA GLY A 448 68.90 8.56 5.51
C GLY A 448 67.96 7.44 5.95
N TYR A 449 68.49 6.45 6.67
CA TYR A 449 67.84 5.28 7.25
C TYR A 449 66.65 5.58 8.19
N GLY A 450 65.66 4.66 8.29
CA GLY A 450 64.86 4.55 9.52
C GLY A 450 63.45 3.95 9.42
N GLN A 451 63.35 2.70 9.87
CA GLN A 451 62.25 2.08 10.63
C GLN A 451 60.91 1.70 9.96
N GLN A 452 60.64 0.40 10.05
CA GLN A 452 59.35 -0.27 9.98
C GLN A 452 58.34 0.33 10.97
N GLN A 453 57.14 0.65 10.49
CA GLN A 453 55.93 0.64 11.31
C GLN A 453 54.89 -0.26 10.66
N SER A 454 54.61 -1.36 11.36
CA SER A 454 53.54 -2.31 11.13
C SER A 454 52.18 -1.66 11.33
N THR A 455 51.33 -1.70 10.30
CA THR A 455 49.89 -1.48 10.40
C THR A 455 49.23 -2.66 11.16
N PRO A 456 48.30 -2.43 12.10
CA PRO A 456 47.62 -3.51 12.80
C PRO A 456 46.61 -4.24 11.88
N PRO A 457 46.42 -5.56 12.03
CA PRO A 457 45.43 -6.29 11.24
C PRO A 457 44.00 -6.00 11.72
N LEU A 458 43.08 -5.94 10.76
CA LEU A 458 41.63 -5.88 10.96
C LEU A 458 41.12 -7.08 11.80
N PRO A 459 40.11 -6.89 12.67
CA PRO A 459 39.55 -7.98 13.47
C PRO A 459 38.74 -8.96 12.59
N PRO A 460 38.70 -10.26 12.94
CA PRO A 460 37.92 -11.25 12.21
C PRO A 460 36.41 -11.09 12.45
N PRO A 461 35.56 -11.60 11.54
CA PRO A 461 34.10 -11.47 11.64
C PRO A 461 33.56 -12.17 12.90
N GLN A 462 32.68 -11.48 13.64
CA GLN A 462 32.05 -11.98 14.86
C GLN A 462 31.24 -13.25 14.57
N GLN A 463 31.60 -14.34 15.25
CA GLN A 463 30.85 -15.58 15.29
C GLN A 463 29.50 -15.36 15.99
N GLY A 464 28.44 -15.91 15.40
CA GLY A 464 27.07 -15.81 15.89
C GLY A 464 26.85 -16.35 17.30
N TYR A 465 25.90 -15.76 18.00
CA TYR A 465 25.51 -16.10 19.37
C TYR A 465 25.18 -17.60 19.55
N SER A 466 25.80 -18.20 20.57
CA SER A 466 25.63 -19.60 20.97
C SER A 466 24.16 -19.99 21.19
N SER A 467 23.79 -21.18 20.72
CA SER A 467 22.45 -21.81 20.81
C SER A 467 21.86 -21.79 22.24
N ALA A 468 22.72 -21.87 23.26
CA ALA A 468 22.29 -21.84 24.66
C ALA A 468 21.70 -20.47 25.09
N ILE A 469 22.22 -19.35 24.54
CA ILE A 469 21.72 -18.00 24.84
C ILE A 469 20.39 -17.76 24.12
N LYS A 470 20.23 -18.26 22.88
CA LYS A 470 18.95 -18.21 22.15
C LYS A 470 17.85 -19.00 22.87
N HIS A 471 18.18 -20.16 23.43
CA HIS A 471 17.23 -20.95 24.22
C HIS A 471 16.83 -20.25 25.52
N LYS A 472 17.78 -19.57 26.18
CA LYS A 472 17.52 -18.82 27.42
C LYS A 472 16.64 -17.59 27.18
N LEU A 473 16.88 -16.85 26.09
CA LEU A 473 15.99 -15.74 25.66
C LEU A 473 14.58 -16.25 25.33
N LYS A 474 14.47 -17.41 24.66
CA LYS A 474 13.17 -17.99 24.30
C LYS A 474 12.37 -18.43 25.53
N LEU A 475 13.02 -18.95 26.57
CA LEU A 475 12.36 -19.23 27.85
C LEU A 475 11.96 -17.96 28.60
N HIS A 476 12.79 -16.93 28.59
CA HIS A 476 12.47 -15.66 29.25
C HIS A 476 11.24 -15.01 28.62
N MET A 477 11.19 -14.93 27.28
CA MET A 477 10.03 -14.40 26.56
C MET A 477 8.77 -15.25 26.78
N ALA A 478 8.89 -16.57 26.89
CA ALA A 478 7.75 -17.44 27.19
C ALA A 478 7.19 -17.22 28.61
N MET A 479 8.07 -16.94 29.59
CA MET A 479 7.65 -16.61 30.96
C MET A 479 6.98 -15.25 31.03
N GLU A 480 7.53 -14.23 30.36
CA GLU A 480 6.90 -12.89 30.27
C GLU A 480 5.56 -12.95 29.57
N TYR A 481 5.44 -13.72 28.48
CA TYR A 481 4.18 -13.93 27.76
C TYR A 481 3.12 -14.62 28.63
N HIS A 482 3.52 -15.58 29.46
CA HIS A 482 2.61 -16.22 30.41
C HIS A 482 2.14 -15.24 31.50
N GLN A 483 3.05 -14.40 32.00
CA GLN A 483 2.75 -13.42 33.05
C GLN A 483 1.82 -12.31 32.54
N ILE A 484 2.03 -11.83 31.30
CA ILE A 484 1.13 -10.87 30.64
C ILE A 484 -0.27 -11.46 30.43
N ASN A 485 -0.37 -12.73 30.01
CA ASN A 485 -1.66 -13.39 29.85
C ASN A 485 -2.41 -13.58 31.18
N GLN A 486 -1.72 -13.86 32.29
CA GLN A 486 -2.36 -13.92 33.61
C GLN A 486 -2.90 -12.55 34.04
N ILE A 487 -2.14 -11.47 33.80
CA ILE A 487 -2.59 -10.10 34.12
C ILE A 487 -3.80 -9.72 33.27
N ASN A 488 -3.79 -10.04 31.97
CA ASN A 488 -4.92 -9.77 31.07
C ASN A 488 -6.18 -10.55 31.49
N ASN A 489 -6.05 -11.83 31.85
CA ASN A 489 -7.18 -12.63 32.35
C ASN A 489 -7.74 -12.06 33.67
N MET A 490 -6.88 -11.60 34.58
CA MET A 490 -7.31 -10.95 35.81
C MET A 490 -8.04 -9.62 35.54
N LEU A 491 -7.59 -8.85 34.55
CA LEU A 491 -8.23 -7.60 34.14
C LEU A 491 -9.60 -7.83 33.49
N ILE A 492 -9.72 -8.86 32.64
CA ILE A 492 -10.99 -9.30 32.04
C ILE A 492 -11.97 -9.70 33.14
N PHE A 493 -11.54 -10.50 34.11
CA PHE A 493 -12.38 -10.92 35.23
C PHE A 493 -12.85 -9.73 36.08
N LYS A 494 -11.96 -8.75 36.34
CA LYS A 494 -12.30 -7.54 37.10
C LYS A 494 -13.29 -6.64 36.36
N ASN A 495 -13.18 -6.54 35.03
CA ASN A 495 -14.12 -5.81 34.20
C ASN A 495 -15.49 -6.50 34.13
N HIS A 496 -15.50 -7.84 34.07
CA HIS A 496 -16.74 -8.62 34.12
C HIS A 496 -17.48 -8.42 35.46
N LEU A 497 -16.76 -8.46 36.59
CA LEU A 497 -17.33 -8.17 37.92
C LEU A 497 -17.91 -6.76 38.01
N ARG A 498 -17.24 -5.74 37.44
CA ARG A 498 -17.78 -4.37 37.38
C ARG A 498 -19.07 -4.30 36.57
N LEU A 499 -19.13 -5.00 35.44
CA LEU A 499 -20.32 -5.03 34.59
C LEU A 499 -21.50 -5.69 35.29
N VAL A 500 -21.27 -6.81 35.99
CA VAL A 500 -22.29 -7.50 36.79
C VAL A 500 -22.80 -6.59 37.90
N HIS A 501 -21.92 -5.90 38.63
CA HIS A 501 -22.33 -4.97 39.69
C HIS A 501 -23.12 -3.78 39.14
N HIS A 502 -22.73 -3.24 37.98
CA HIS A 502 -23.48 -2.17 37.31
C HIS A 502 -24.88 -2.64 36.90
N HIS A 503 -25.00 -3.83 36.32
CA HIS A 503 -26.29 -4.41 35.93
C HIS A 503 -27.21 -4.63 37.14
N GLN A 504 -26.64 -5.03 38.27
CA GLN A 504 -27.37 -5.22 39.53
C GLN A 504 -27.88 -3.88 40.11
N GLN A 505 -27.07 -2.82 40.03
CA GLN A 505 -27.50 -1.45 40.41
C GLN A 505 -28.60 -0.91 39.49
N VAL A 506 -28.52 -1.13 38.18
CA VAL A 506 -29.55 -0.71 37.23
C VAL A 506 -30.88 -1.42 37.53
N HIS A 507 -30.86 -2.72 37.81
CA HIS A 507 -32.06 -3.46 38.21
C HIS A 507 -32.67 -2.96 39.53
N GLN A 508 -31.85 -2.62 40.53
CA GLN A 508 -32.34 -2.06 41.79
C GLN A 508 -32.99 -0.67 41.57
N ASN A 509 -32.39 0.18 40.74
CA ASN A 509 -32.93 1.50 40.41
C ASN A 509 -34.24 1.41 39.61
N LEU A 510 -34.36 0.47 38.68
CA LEU A 510 -35.60 0.20 37.95
C LEU A 510 -36.73 -0.25 38.88
N ASN A 511 -36.46 -1.15 39.83
CA ASN A 511 -37.43 -1.57 40.84
C ASN A 511 -37.86 -0.40 41.75
N LEU A 512 -36.92 0.46 42.15
CA LEU A 512 -37.22 1.62 42.98
C LEU A 512 -38.11 2.64 42.25
N ASN A 513 -37.85 2.87 40.97
CA ASN A 513 -38.65 3.75 40.12
C ASN A 513 -40.05 3.17 39.85
N PHE A 514 -40.16 1.84 39.68
CA PHE A 514 -41.44 1.17 39.56
C PHE A 514 -42.28 1.27 40.84
N LEU A 515 -41.68 1.08 42.01
CA LEU A 515 -42.34 1.29 43.30
C LEU A 515 -42.79 2.74 43.50
N LYS A 516 -41.96 3.73 43.15
CA LYS A 516 -42.35 5.15 43.20
C LYS A 516 -43.52 5.47 42.26
N SER A 517 -43.54 4.87 41.08
CA SER A 517 -44.66 5.02 40.13
C SER A 517 -45.95 4.41 40.67
N LEU A 518 -45.88 3.26 41.35
CA LEU A 518 -47.04 2.64 41.99
C LEU A 518 -47.58 3.46 43.18
N VAL A 519 -46.70 4.09 43.97
CA VAL A 519 -47.11 5.00 45.05
C VAL A 519 -47.79 6.25 44.50
N ASN A 520 -47.28 6.84 43.41
CA ASN A 520 -47.93 7.98 42.75
C ASN A 520 -49.29 7.62 42.15
N ILE A 521 -49.44 6.43 41.56
CA ILE A 521 -50.74 5.95 41.07
C ILE A 521 -51.74 5.76 42.23
N LYS A 522 -51.27 5.28 43.39
CA LYS A 522 -52.11 5.16 44.59
C LYS A 522 -52.53 6.51 45.17
N LEU A 523 -51.70 7.55 45.06
CA LEU A 523 -52.02 8.91 45.51
C LEU A 523 -53.02 9.65 44.59
N ILE A 524 -53.16 9.20 43.34
CA ILE A 524 -54.13 9.75 42.37
C ILE A 524 -55.51 9.07 42.50
N LEU A 525 -55.55 7.87 43.11
CA LEU A 525 -56.76 7.05 43.28
C LEU A 525 -57.43 7.18 44.66
N PHE A 526 -56.88 8.01 45.55
CA PHE A 526 -57.49 8.48 46.80
C PHE A 526 -57.68 9.99 46.72
#